data_AF-A0A067PJT1-F1
#
_entry.id   AF-A0A067PJT1-F1
#
_cell.length_a   1.000
_cell.length_b   1.000
_cell.length_c   1.000
_cell.angle_alpha   90.00
_cell.angle_beta   90.00
_cell.angle_gamma   90.00
#
_symmetry.space_group_name_H-M   'P 1'
#
loop_
_entity.id
_entity.type
_entity.pdbx_description
1 polymer ?
#
loop_
_entity_poly.entity_id
_entity_poly.type
_entity_poly.pdbx_seq_one_letter_code
_entity_poly.pdbx_strand_id
1 'polypeptide(L)'
;EFLWGIDLFCAHPWREELVEHCISDTTHGVLQDIHQVLKVPHTTQELLSGNHSSTASQALPVYEQLIVTWRQFQKLIPELAHYIGVGIAKLEEYMAKDRCS
;
A
#
# COMPACT_ATOMS: atom_id res chain seq x y z
N GLU A 1 -14.17 2.19 -6.89
CA GLU A 1 -14.25 0.72 -6.99
C GLU A 1 -14.48 0.05 -5.63
N PHE A 2 -13.46 -0.28 -4.83
CA PHE A 2 -13.63 -1.19 -3.67
C PHE A 2 -14.55 -0.68 -2.54
N LEU A 3 -14.39 0.56 -2.10
CA LEU A 3 -15.16 1.09 -0.97
C LEU A 3 -16.59 1.53 -1.34
N TRP A 4 -16.81 1.93 -2.59
CA TRP A 4 -18.14 2.29 -3.10
C TRP A 4 -19.12 1.12 -3.06
N GLY A 5 -18.62 -0.12 -3.22
CA GLY A 5 -19.44 -1.33 -3.07
C GLY A 5 -19.90 -1.55 -1.62
N ILE A 6 -19.11 -1.12 -0.63
CA ILE A 6 -19.48 -1.21 0.79
C ILE A 6 -20.56 -0.17 1.11
N ASP A 7 -20.41 1.06 0.61
CA ASP A 7 -21.41 2.11 0.79
C ASP A 7 -22.75 1.74 0.14
N LEU A 8 -22.70 1.18 -1.07
CA LEU A 8 -23.87 0.67 -1.78
C LEU A 8 -24.55 -0.49 -1.03
N PHE A 9 -23.75 -1.38 -0.43
CA PHE A 9 -24.26 -2.49 0.39
C PHE A 9 -24.97 -1.97 1.65
N CYS A 10 -24.39 -0.94 2.27
CA CYS A 10 -24.89 -0.27 3.47
C CYS A 10 -26.18 0.52 3.22
N ALA A 11 -26.27 1.21 2.09
CA ALA A 11 -27.41 2.07 1.73
C ALA A 11 -28.67 1.30 1.26
N HIS A 12 -28.64 -0.04 1.28
CA HIS A 12 -29.74 -0.86 0.79
C HIS A 12 -30.95 -0.77 1.76
N PRO A 13 -32.17 -0.47 1.26
CA PRO A 13 -33.34 -0.13 2.09
C PRO A 13 -33.85 -1.27 2.99
N TRP A 14 -33.37 -2.49 2.80
CA TRP A 14 -33.66 -3.65 3.64
C TRP A 14 -32.71 -3.79 4.85
N ARG A 15 -31.80 -2.83 5.05
CA ARG A 15 -30.74 -2.88 6.06
C ARG A 15 -30.60 -1.56 6.85
N GLU A 16 -31.72 -0.95 7.25
CA GLU A 16 -31.71 0.25 8.10
C GLU A 16 -30.87 0.06 9.38
N GLU A 17 -30.87 -1.15 9.93
CA GLU A 17 -30.08 -1.57 11.11
C GLU A 17 -28.56 -1.51 10.91
N LEU A 18 -28.06 -1.48 9.67
CA LEU A 18 -26.63 -1.42 9.39
C LEU A 18 -26.11 -0.01 9.18
N VAL A 19 -26.99 0.98 9.05
CA VAL A 19 -26.62 2.39 8.80
C VAL A 19 -25.71 2.92 9.89
N GLU A 20 -25.95 2.56 11.15
CA GLU A 20 -25.11 2.93 12.30
C GLU A 20 -23.75 2.22 12.31
N HIS A 21 -23.61 1.14 11.55
CA HIS A 21 -22.37 0.37 11.38
C HIS A 21 -21.61 0.72 10.09
N CYS A 22 -22.14 1.65 9.30
CA CYS A 22 -21.46 2.06 8.08
C CYS A 22 -20.19 2.85 8.39
N ILE A 23 -19.22 2.66 7.50
CA ILE A 23 -17.91 3.27 7.63
C ILE A 23 -18.07 4.77 7.49
N SER A 24 -17.58 5.54 8.47
CA SER A 24 -17.61 7.00 8.37
C SER A 24 -16.77 7.50 7.20
N ASP A 25 -17.09 8.67 6.67
CA ASP A 25 -16.30 9.32 5.61
C ASP A 25 -14.82 9.48 6.01
N THR A 26 -14.56 9.73 7.29
CA THR A 26 -13.19 9.81 7.82
C THR A 26 -12.47 8.47 7.73
N THR A 27 -13.14 7.39 8.16
CA THR A 27 -12.58 6.04 8.07
C THR A 27 -12.40 5.61 6.61
N HIS A 28 -13.31 6.02 5.72
CA HIS A 28 -13.18 5.80 4.28
C HIS A 28 -11.93 6.48 3.72
N GLY A 29 -11.68 7.75 4.07
CA GLY A 29 -10.46 8.47 3.69
C GLY A 29 -9.19 7.76 4.16
N VAL A 30 -9.14 7.36 5.44
CA VAL A 30 -8.00 6.61 5.99
C VAL A 30 -7.77 5.29 5.26
N LEU A 31 -8.83 4.54 4.94
CA LEU A 31 -8.72 3.29 4.18
C LEU A 31 -8.24 3.51 2.75
N GLN A 32 -8.66 4.61 2.11
CA GLN A 32 -8.15 4.99 0.79
C GLN A 32 -6.65 5.30 0.83
N ASP A 33 -6.21 6.05 1.84
CA ASP A 33 -4.80 6.40 2.02
C ASP A 33 -3.94 5.15 2.25
N ILE A 34 -4.39 4.25 3.14
CA ILE A 34 -3.74 2.95 3.38
C ILE A 34 -3.68 2.13 2.08
N HIS A 35 -4.78 2.07 1.34
CA HIS A 35 -4.84 1.32 0.08
C HIS A 35 -3.88 1.90 -0.97
N GLN A 36 -3.79 3.22 -1.11
CA GLN A 36 -2.83 3.86 -2.02
C GLN A 36 -1.39 3.51 -1.64
N VAL A 37 -1.04 3.60 -0.36
CA VAL A 37 0.29 3.26 0.15
C VAL A 37 0.65 1.80 -0.14
N LEU A 38 -0.29 0.86 0.08
CA LEU A 38 -0.09 -0.57 -0.11
C LEU A 38 -0.16 -1.01 -1.58
N LYS A 39 -0.78 -0.25 -2.46
CA LYS A 39 -0.84 -0.57 -3.90
C LYS A 39 0.55 -0.55 -4.54
N VAL A 40 1.41 0.39 -4.15
CA VAL A 40 2.77 0.54 -4.71
C VAL A 40 3.64 -0.70 -4.49
N PRO A 41 3.84 -1.22 -3.26
CA PRO A 41 4.64 -2.43 -3.06
C PRO A 41 3.99 -3.66 -3.70
N HIS A 42 2.66 -3.72 -3.76
CA HIS A 42 1.94 -4.82 -4.40
C HIS A 42 2.26 -4.89 -5.90
N THR A 43 2.15 -3.77 -6.62
CA THR A 43 2.51 -3.71 -8.04
C THR A 43 4.00 -4.01 -8.27
N THR A 44 4.89 -3.54 -7.38
CA THR A 44 6.31 -3.89 -7.41
C THR A 44 6.51 -5.41 -7.27
N GLN A 45 5.80 -6.05 -6.33
CA GLN A 45 5.88 -7.50 -6.14
C GLN A 45 5.37 -8.26 -7.36
N GLU A 46 4.27 -7.83 -7.97
CA GLU A 46 3.74 -8.45 -9.19
C GLU A 46 4.72 -8.36 -10.36
N LEU A 47 5.32 -7.17 -10.56
CA LEU A 47 6.33 -6.95 -11.60
C LEU A 47 7.53 -7.88 -11.44
N LEU A 48 8.02 -8.04 -10.21
CA LEU A 48 9.17 -8.90 -9.91
C LEU A 48 8.81 -10.40 -9.99
N SER A 49 7.58 -10.76 -9.65
CA SER A 49 7.12 -12.15 -9.68
C SER A 49 6.81 -12.63 -11.10
N GLY A 50 6.36 -11.73 -12.00
CA GLY A 50 6.09 -12.03 -13.40
C GLY A 50 7.35 -12.18 -14.26
N ASN A 51 8.47 -11.55 -13.86
CA ASN A 51 9.74 -11.69 -14.55
C ASN A 51 10.47 -12.94 -14.03
N HIS A 52 10.41 -14.03 -14.79
CA HIS A 52 11.00 -15.35 -14.51
C HIS A 52 12.55 -15.36 -14.38
N SER A 53 13.21 -14.21 -14.28
CA SER A 53 14.65 -14.03 -14.11
C SER A 53 14.92 -13.31 -12.78
N SER A 54 14.98 -14.10 -11.70
CA SER A 54 15.45 -13.67 -10.39
C SER A 54 16.95 -13.40 -10.44
N THR A 55 17.36 -12.31 -11.07
CA THR A 55 18.70 -11.79 -10.81
C THR A 55 18.52 -10.69 -9.79
N ALA A 56 19.07 -10.84 -8.58
CA ALA A 56 19.02 -9.82 -7.53
C ALA A 56 19.38 -8.41 -8.07
N SER A 57 20.26 -8.35 -9.07
CA SER A 57 20.64 -7.14 -9.82
C SER A 57 19.48 -6.43 -10.54
N GLN A 58 18.43 -7.13 -10.97
CA GLN A 58 17.25 -6.55 -11.61
C GLN A 58 16.17 -6.12 -10.60
N ALA A 59 16.14 -6.73 -9.41
CA ALA A 59 15.17 -6.39 -8.37
C ALA A 59 15.55 -5.12 -7.60
N LEU A 60 16.85 -4.89 -7.38
CA LEU A 60 17.38 -3.71 -6.71
C LEU A 60 16.84 -2.37 -7.25
N PRO A 61 16.91 -2.07 -8.57
CA PRO A 61 16.41 -0.79 -9.08
C PRO A 61 14.89 -0.62 -8.89
N VAL A 62 14.11 -1.70 -8.91
CA VAL A 62 12.67 -1.65 -8.66
C VAL A 62 12.38 -1.32 -7.20
N TYR A 63 13.13 -1.92 -6.26
CA TYR A 63 13.01 -1.58 -4.83
C TYR A 63 13.49 -0.16 -4.52
N GLU A 64 14.53 0.35 -5.19
CA GLU A 64 14.95 1.75 -5.08
C GLU A 64 13.83 2.72 -5.49
N GLN A 65 13.15 2.43 -6.62
CA GLN A 65 12.01 3.23 -7.07
C GLN A 65 10.81 3.15 -6.12
N LEU A 66 10.54 1.98 -5.53
CA LEU A 66 9.53 1.82 -4.49
C LEU A 66 9.84 2.71 -3.28
N ILE A 67 11.08 2.71 -2.80
CA ILE A 67 11.51 3.56 -1.67
C ILE A 67 11.31 5.04 -2.00
N VAL A 68 11.70 5.50 -3.20
CA VAL A 68 11.49 6.90 -3.61
C VAL A 68 10.02 7.28 -3.59
N THR A 69 9.14 6.42 -4.12
CA THR A 69 7.69 6.65 -4.14
C THR A 69 7.12 6.72 -2.72
N TRP A 70 7.54 5.82 -1.84
CA TRP A 70 7.15 5.81 -0.44
C TRP A 70 7.66 7.02 0.34
N ARG A 71 8.87 7.53 0.07
CA ARG A 71 9.34 8.80 0.63
C ARG A 71 8.49 9.99 0.21
N GLN A 72 7.91 9.97 -0.99
CA GLN A 72 6.94 10.99 -1.41
C GLN A 72 5.62 10.85 -0.65
N PHE A 73 5.14 9.61 -0.46
CA PHE A 73 3.92 9.36 0.32
C PHE A 73 4.05 9.75 1.78
N GLN A 74 5.23 9.62 2.40
CA GLN A 74 5.46 10.16 3.76
C GLN A 74 5.22 11.67 3.86
N LYS A 75 5.40 12.42 2.76
CA LYS A 75 5.16 13.87 2.72
C LYS A 75 3.70 14.20 2.42
N LEU A 76 3.03 13.37 1.63
CA LEU A 76 1.64 13.58 1.21
C LEU A 76 0.64 13.08 2.26
N ILE A 77 0.99 12.04 3.01
CA ILE A 77 0.14 11.37 3.99
C ILE A 77 0.94 11.25 5.31
N PRO A 78 1.13 12.37 6.04
CA PRO A 78 1.95 12.41 7.25
C PRO A 78 1.45 11.45 8.34
N GLU A 79 0.15 11.16 8.38
CA GLU A 79 -0.50 10.22 9.31
C GLU A 79 0.05 8.79 9.14
N LEU A 80 0.42 8.42 7.91
CA LEU A 80 0.99 7.12 7.58
C LEU A 80 2.52 7.14 7.54
N ALA A 81 3.17 8.29 7.74
CA ALA A 81 4.61 8.45 7.54
C ALA A 81 5.43 7.50 8.41
N HIS A 82 5.02 7.28 9.66
CA HIS A 82 5.70 6.34 10.55
C HIS A 82 5.68 4.91 9.98
N TYR A 83 4.51 4.43 9.58
CA TYR A 83 4.32 3.07 9.05
C TYR A 83 5.05 2.87 7.72
N ILE A 84 4.98 3.86 6.83
CA ILE A 84 5.74 3.85 5.58
C ILE A 84 7.25 3.78 5.89
N GLY A 85 7.72 4.51 6.90
CA GLY A 85 9.11 4.49 7.33
C GLY A 85 9.58 3.11 7.79
N VAL A 86 8.74 2.38 8.53
CA VAL A 86 8.99 0.99 8.93
C VAL A 86 9.12 0.09 7.69
N GLY A 87 8.24 0.25 6.70
CA GLY A 87 8.30 -0.48 5.44
C GLY A 87 9.60 -0.21 4.66
N ILE A 88 10.00 1.05 4.53
CA ILE A 88 11.25 1.45 3.88
C ILE A 88 12.46 0.81 4.58
N ALA A 89 12.54 0.91 5.90
CA ALA A 89 13.64 0.31 6.66
C ALA A 89 13.75 -1.20 6.42
N LYS A 90 12.62 -1.88 6.26
CA LYS A 90 12.63 -3.32 5.96
C LYS A 90 13.13 -3.64 4.56
N LEU A 91 12.79 -2.82 3.57
CA LEU A 91 13.30 -2.93 2.20
C LEU A 91 14.80 -2.66 2.14
N GLU A 92 15.27 -1.63 2.83
CA GLU A 92 16.70 -1.31 2.93
C GLU A 92 17.50 -2.46 3.58
N GLU A 93 16.97 -3.07 4.65
CA GLU A 93 17.57 -4.27 5.27
C GLU A 93 17.67 -5.44 4.28
N TYR A 94 16.63 -5.67 3.48
CA TYR A 94 16.60 -6.73 2.47
C TYR A 94 17.65 -6.47 1.38
N MET A 95 17.68 -5.26 0.82
CA MET A 95 18.64 -4.90 -0.23
C MET A 95 20.09 -4.92 0.25
N ALA A 96 20.36 -4.60 1.52
CA ALA A 96 21.70 -4.69 2.09
C ALA A 96 22.21 -6.13 2.15
N LYS A 97 21.33 -7.10 2.41
CA LYS A 97 21.68 -8.54 2.39
C LYS A 97 22.03 -9.02 0.98
N ASP A 98 21.24 -8.63 -0.03
CA ASP A 98 21.51 -8.99 -1.44
C ASP A 98 22.82 -8.39 -1.98
N ARG A 99 23.24 -7.22 -1.49
CA ARG A 99 24.51 -6.58 -1.93
C ARG A 99 25.77 -7.18 -1.28
N CYS A 100 25.61 -7.94 -0.20
CA CYS A 100 26.71 -8.51 0.57
C CYS A 100 26.90 -10.02 0.33
N SER A 101 26.06 -10.64 -0.51
CA SER A 101 26.16 -12.03 -0.96
C SER A 101 26.82 -12.14 -2.33
#